data_AF-A0A1D2NL03-F1
#
_entry.id   AF-A0A1D2NL03-F1
#
_cell.length_a   1.000
_cell.length_b   1.000
_cell.length_c   1.000
_cell.angle_alpha   90.00
_cell.angle_beta   90.00
_cell.angle_gamma   90.00
#
_symmetry.space_group_name_H-M   'P 1'
#
loop_
_entity.id
_entity.type
_entity.pdbx_description
1 polymer ?
#
loop_
_entity_poly.entity_id
_entity_poly.type
_entity_poly.pdbx_seq_one_letter_code
_entity_poly.pdbx_strand_id
1 'polypeptide(L)'
;MTKLFGGPTWEGGLLLIAFIDITVGTIAVLTHVIIFAMPGLYNTVQEIFHEPGSYATPDDLIFTEWVIFLAVVGVICVIYLAMEVVLFITLREASSERSYALCHRWFYIRLFLLITSCAFTIYRLSVMDYSPYDALFEPVKFYRIIELIFVRSFMVELKRDAKGLSKQIIHDILHTSVNLVHSEIS
;
A
#
# COMPACT_ATOMS: atom_id res chain seq x y z
N MET A 1 34.16 4.66 -17.00
CA MET A 1 32.96 3.87 -17.32
C MET A 1 31.76 4.79 -17.30
N THR A 2 31.10 4.89 -18.44
CA THR A 2 30.06 5.82 -18.83
C THR A 2 28.79 5.67 -18.00
N LYS A 3 28.31 6.78 -17.42
CA LYS A 3 26.94 6.95 -16.91
C LYS A 3 25.97 6.97 -18.10
N LEU A 4 25.72 5.80 -18.67
CA LEU A 4 24.62 5.57 -19.62
C LEU A 4 23.50 4.96 -18.79
N PHE A 5 22.52 5.79 -18.40
CA PHE A 5 21.16 5.51 -17.93
C PHE A 5 20.77 6.62 -16.94
N GLY A 6 20.50 7.81 -17.49
CA GLY A 6 19.61 8.78 -16.84
C GLY A 6 18.17 8.26 -16.92
N GLY A 7 17.92 7.09 -16.33
CA GLY A 7 16.55 6.60 -16.11
C GLY A 7 15.88 7.43 -15.03
N PRO A 8 14.54 7.38 -14.92
CA PRO A 8 13.85 7.98 -13.78
C PRO A 8 14.52 7.47 -12.50
N THR A 9 14.96 8.39 -11.64
CA THR A 9 15.56 8.01 -10.36
C THR A 9 14.54 7.18 -9.60
N TRP A 10 14.97 6.07 -8.98
CA TRP A 10 14.08 5.21 -8.18
C TRP A 10 13.25 6.00 -7.18
N GLU A 11 13.82 7.08 -6.63
CA GLU A 11 13.16 8.07 -5.78
C GLU A 11 11.90 8.65 -6.42
N GLY A 12 11.99 9.11 -7.67
CA GLY A 12 10.83 9.65 -8.41
C GLY A 12 9.78 8.58 -8.69
N GLY A 13 10.19 7.35 -9.01
CA GLY A 13 9.29 6.22 -9.22
C GLY A 13 8.53 5.81 -7.96
N LEU A 14 9.22 5.68 -6.83
CA LEU A 14 8.62 5.33 -5.53
C LEU A 14 7.72 6.44 -5.00
N LEU A 15 8.10 7.70 -5.20
CA LEU A 15 7.27 8.84 -4.83
C LEU A 15 5.97 8.85 -5.65
N LEU A 16 6.05 8.61 -6.96
CA LEU A 16 4.86 8.49 -7.81
C LEU A 16 3.96 7.34 -7.35
N ILE A 17 4.52 6.19 -7.01
CA ILE A 17 3.78 5.06 -6.44
C ILE A 17 3.06 5.49 -5.16
N ALA A 18 3.75 6.12 -4.22
CA ALA A 18 3.16 6.61 -2.97
C ALA A 18 2.00 7.60 -3.24
N PHE A 19 2.13 8.49 -4.24
CA PHE A 19 1.07 9.43 -4.60
C PHE A 19 -0.14 8.75 -5.25
N ILE A 20 0.08 7.83 -6.19
CA ILE A 20 -1.01 7.05 -6.80
C ILE A 20 -1.76 6.29 -5.69
N ASP A 21 -1.00 5.70 -4.79
CA ASP A 21 -1.50 4.93 -3.68
C ASP A 21 -2.44 5.72 -2.75
N ILE A 22 -1.99 6.85 -2.20
CA ILE A 22 -2.85 7.69 -1.34
C ILE A 22 -4.06 8.23 -2.11
N THR A 23 -3.92 8.49 -3.41
CA THR A 23 -5.02 8.93 -4.28
C THR A 23 -6.07 7.84 -4.44
N VAL A 24 -5.65 6.61 -4.76
CA VAL A 24 -6.54 5.45 -4.89
C VAL A 24 -7.23 5.16 -3.54
N GLY A 25 -6.50 5.21 -2.43
CA GLY A 25 -7.08 5.04 -1.09
C GLY A 25 -8.13 6.11 -0.77
N THR A 26 -7.86 7.38 -1.10
CA THR A 26 -8.80 8.48 -0.91
C THR A 26 -10.06 8.31 -1.77
N ILE A 27 -9.90 7.96 -3.06
CA ILE A 27 -11.03 7.70 -3.96
C ILE A 27 -11.87 6.52 -3.45
N ALA A 28 -11.24 5.45 -2.96
CA ALA A 28 -11.93 4.30 -2.40
C ALA A 28 -12.79 4.71 -1.19
N VAL A 29 -12.23 5.51 -0.26
CA VAL A 29 -12.97 6.02 0.90
C VAL A 29 -14.14 6.91 0.48
N LEU A 30 -13.92 7.86 -0.44
CA LEU A 30 -14.99 8.74 -0.93
C LEU A 30 -16.11 7.94 -1.59
N THR A 31 -15.77 6.94 -2.38
CA THR A 31 -16.75 6.04 -3.01
C THR A 31 -17.58 5.31 -1.97
N HIS A 32 -16.95 4.76 -0.92
CA HIS A 32 -17.67 4.11 0.18
C HIS A 32 -18.62 5.09 0.89
N VAL A 33 -18.11 6.27 1.27
CA VAL A 33 -18.91 7.28 1.97
C VAL A 33 -20.11 7.70 1.13
N ILE A 34 -19.95 7.96 -0.17
CA ILE A 34 -21.05 8.37 -1.06
C ILE A 34 -22.10 7.24 -1.19
N ILE A 35 -21.66 6.00 -1.41
CA ILE A 35 -22.56 4.85 -1.59
C ILE A 35 -23.39 4.61 -0.34
N PHE A 36 -22.76 4.65 0.84
CA PHE A 36 -23.46 4.34 2.09
C PHE A 36 -24.24 5.53 2.66
N ALA A 37 -23.79 6.78 2.48
CA ALA A 37 -24.47 7.97 2.98
C ALA A 37 -25.77 8.28 2.23
N MET A 38 -25.96 7.74 1.03
CA MET A 38 -27.17 7.89 0.24
C MET A 38 -27.97 6.58 0.31
N PRO A 39 -28.94 6.43 1.24
CA PRO A 39 -29.66 5.16 1.40
C PRO A 39 -30.42 4.76 0.13
N GLY A 40 -30.88 5.72 -0.67
CA GLY A 40 -31.44 5.46 -2.00
C GLY A 40 -30.43 4.83 -2.96
N LEU A 41 -29.18 5.32 -2.97
CA LEU A 41 -28.10 4.76 -3.80
C LEU A 41 -27.66 3.38 -3.31
N TYR A 42 -27.56 3.19 -1.98
CA TYR A 42 -27.27 1.89 -1.38
C TYR A 42 -28.35 0.86 -1.73
N ASN A 43 -29.62 1.21 -1.56
CA ASN A 43 -30.75 0.34 -1.92
C ASN A 43 -30.79 0.07 -3.42
N THR A 44 -30.53 1.07 -4.28
CA THR A 44 -30.44 0.87 -5.73
C THR A 44 -29.28 -0.04 -6.10
N VAL A 45 -28.11 0.10 -5.48
CA VAL A 45 -26.98 -0.82 -5.67
C VAL A 45 -27.37 -2.23 -5.23
N GLN A 46 -27.97 -2.39 -4.06
CA GLN A 46 -28.46 -3.68 -3.58
C GLN A 46 -29.53 -4.28 -4.51
N GLU A 47 -30.48 -3.50 -5.00
CA GLU A 47 -31.59 -3.94 -5.86
C GLU A 47 -31.16 -4.28 -7.29
N ILE A 48 -30.11 -3.61 -7.81
CA ILE A 48 -29.49 -3.99 -9.08
C ILE A 48 -28.79 -5.36 -8.96
N PHE A 49 -28.28 -5.69 -7.76
CA PHE A 49 -27.37 -6.81 -7.58
C PHE A 49 -27.96 -8.00 -6.79
N HIS A 50 -29.10 -7.85 -6.12
CA HIS A 50 -29.85 -8.88 -5.41
C HIS A 50 -31.32 -8.87 -5.86
N GLU A 51 -32.03 -10.00 -5.72
CA GLU A 51 -33.40 -10.17 -6.26
C GLU A 51 -34.37 -9.05 -5.84
N PRO A 52 -35.18 -8.53 -6.78
CA PRO A 52 -36.11 -7.44 -6.50
C PRO A 52 -37.26 -7.96 -5.63
N GLY A 53 -37.50 -7.37 -4.45
CA GLY A 53 -38.80 -7.62 -3.81
C GLY A 53 -39.06 -7.32 -2.34
N SER A 54 -38.12 -6.85 -1.51
CA SER A 54 -38.48 -6.62 -0.10
C SER A 54 -37.65 -5.54 0.59
N TYR A 55 -37.80 -4.29 0.16
CA TYR A 55 -37.33 -3.13 0.91
C TYR A 55 -38.49 -2.57 1.74
N ALA A 56 -38.61 -3.02 2.98
CA ALA A 56 -39.56 -2.47 3.93
C ALA A 56 -39.20 -1.00 4.25
N THR A 57 -40.20 -0.13 4.36
CA THR A 57 -40.04 1.24 4.83
C THR A 57 -39.46 1.25 6.26
N PRO A 58 -38.65 2.26 6.63
CA PRO A 58 -37.90 2.19 7.88
C PRO A 58 -38.82 2.38 9.09
N ASP A 59 -39.01 1.33 9.87
CA ASP A 59 -39.34 1.41 11.30
C ASP A 59 -38.13 2.04 12.05
N ASP A 60 -38.34 2.70 13.19
CA ASP A 60 -37.26 3.38 13.94
C ASP A 60 -36.08 2.45 14.33
N LEU A 61 -36.34 1.14 14.46
CA LEU A 61 -35.32 0.12 14.67
C LEU A 61 -34.37 0.00 13.46
N ILE A 62 -34.92 0.07 12.24
CA ILE A 62 -34.19 0.00 10.96
C ILE A 62 -33.32 1.26 10.78
N PHE A 63 -33.81 2.43 11.19
CA PHE A 63 -33.02 3.67 11.15
C PHE A 63 -31.83 3.62 12.12
N THR A 64 -32.05 3.11 13.35
CA THR A 64 -30.99 3.00 14.36
C THR A 64 -29.89 2.04 13.90
N GLU A 65 -30.24 0.89 13.33
CA GLU A 65 -29.29 -0.06 12.74
C GLU A 65 -28.48 0.57 11.61
N TRP A 66 -29.13 1.36 10.75
CA TRP A 66 -28.48 2.06 9.64
C TRP A 66 -27.48 3.12 10.13
N VAL A 67 -27.84 3.90 11.17
CA VAL A 67 -26.92 4.89 11.77
C VAL A 67 -25.71 4.21 12.43
N ILE A 68 -25.93 3.09 13.13
CA ILE A 68 -24.83 2.30 13.73
C ILE A 68 -23.91 1.78 12.63
N PHE A 69 -24.47 1.23 11.56
CA PHE A 69 -23.71 0.75 10.42
C PHE A 69 -22.86 1.87 9.79
N LEU A 70 -23.45 3.05 9.54
CA LEU A 70 -22.72 4.21 9.03
C LEU A 70 -21.59 4.66 9.95
N ALA A 71 -21.82 4.68 11.26
CA ALA A 71 -20.78 5.03 12.23
C ALA A 71 -19.61 4.04 12.19
N VAL A 72 -19.90 2.73 12.12
CA VAL A 72 -18.88 1.68 12.00
C VAL A 72 -18.10 1.82 10.69
N VAL A 73 -18.79 1.97 9.56
CA VAL A 73 -18.15 2.18 8.25
C VAL A 73 -17.30 3.46 8.25
N GLY A 74 -17.80 4.55 8.83
CA GLY A 74 -17.08 5.80 8.96
C GLY A 74 -15.78 5.64 9.75
N VAL A 75 -15.83 4.96 10.90
CA VAL A 75 -14.64 4.68 11.72
C VAL A 75 -13.62 3.83 10.95
N ILE A 76 -14.07 2.78 10.25
CA ILE A 76 -13.21 1.93 9.42
C ILE A 76 -12.53 2.75 8.30
N CYS A 77 -13.29 3.61 7.61
CA CYS A 77 -12.76 4.50 6.56
C CYS A 77 -11.69 5.45 7.11
N VAL A 78 -11.89 6.02 8.29
CA VAL A 78 -10.90 6.92 8.93
C VAL A 78 -9.63 6.15 9.30
N ILE A 79 -9.76 4.96 9.89
CA ILE A 79 -8.61 4.10 10.22
C ILE A 79 -7.84 3.73 8.96
N TYR A 80 -8.56 3.33 7.90
CA TYR A 80 -7.97 2.99 6.62
C TYR A 80 -7.18 4.16 6.01
N LEU A 81 -7.77 5.36 5.96
CA LEU A 81 -7.10 6.55 5.43
C LEU A 81 -5.88 6.93 6.28
N ALA A 82 -5.97 6.83 7.61
CA ALA A 82 -4.83 7.07 8.50
C ALA A 82 -3.67 6.09 8.22
N MET A 83 -3.99 4.80 7.99
CA MET A 83 -2.97 3.81 7.60
C MET A 83 -2.33 4.15 6.25
N GLU A 84 -3.12 4.55 5.24
CA GLU A 84 -2.58 4.95 3.93
C GLU A 84 -1.66 6.18 4.05
N VAL A 85 -2.01 7.17 4.88
CA VAL A 85 -1.14 8.32 5.15
C VAL A 85 0.17 7.89 5.81
N VAL A 86 0.13 6.99 6.80
CA VAL A 86 1.34 6.46 7.46
C VAL A 86 2.22 5.70 6.46
N LEU A 87 1.62 4.88 5.60
CA LEU A 87 2.33 4.15 4.55
C LEU A 87 2.95 5.11 3.53
N PHE A 88 2.22 6.15 3.13
CA PHE A 88 2.73 7.19 2.23
C PHE A 88 3.98 7.87 2.82
N ILE A 89 3.89 8.35 4.07
CA ILE A 89 5.02 9.00 4.75
C ILE A 89 6.20 8.05 4.85
N THR A 90 5.96 6.80 5.28
CA THR A 90 7.02 5.80 5.44
C THR A 90 7.72 5.49 4.13
N LEU A 91 6.99 5.34 3.02
CA LEU A 91 7.59 5.03 1.71
C LEU A 91 8.36 6.24 1.15
N ARG A 92 7.84 7.45 1.37
CA ARG A 92 8.51 8.69 1.00
C ARG A 92 9.83 8.86 1.76
N GLU A 93 9.81 8.66 3.08
CA GLU A 93 11.03 8.72 3.90
C GLU A 93 12.01 7.63 3.50
N ALA A 94 11.52 6.41 3.30
CA ALA A 94 12.35 5.29 2.88
C ALA A 94 13.03 5.52 1.52
N SER A 95 12.34 6.17 0.58
CA SER A 95 12.90 6.50 -0.73
C SER A 95 13.92 7.64 -0.63
N SER A 96 13.61 8.72 0.10
CA SER A 96 14.52 9.86 0.26
C SER A 96 15.80 9.52 1.03
N GLU A 97 15.68 8.70 2.08
CA GLU A 97 16.81 8.29 2.91
C GLU A 97 17.52 7.05 2.37
N ARG A 98 16.99 6.43 1.31
CA ARG A 98 17.45 5.13 0.78
C ARG A 98 17.54 4.07 1.89
N SER A 99 16.56 4.06 2.80
CA SER A 99 16.57 3.23 4.01
C SER A 99 15.93 1.86 3.79
N TYR A 100 16.74 0.81 3.80
CA TYR A 100 16.26 -0.57 3.64
C TYR A 100 15.27 -0.96 4.74
N ALA A 101 15.51 -0.55 6.00
CA ALA A 101 14.67 -0.91 7.13
C ALA A 101 13.26 -0.34 7.01
N LEU A 102 13.13 0.91 6.56
CA LEU A 102 11.84 1.55 6.34
C LEU A 102 11.10 0.92 5.15
N CYS A 103 11.79 0.67 4.02
CA CYS A 103 11.20 -0.06 2.88
C CYS A 103 10.72 -1.46 3.29
N HIS A 104 11.51 -2.16 4.10
CA HIS A 104 11.17 -3.49 4.59
C HIS A 104 9.92 -3.46 5.47
N ARG A 105 9.87 -2.57 6.46
CA ARG A 105 8.69 -2.38 7.31
C ARG A 105 7.45 -2.06 6.49
N TRP A 106 7.56 -1.10 5.56
CA TRP A 106 6.47 -0.72 4.66
C TRP A 106 5.97 -1.92 3.84
N PHE A 107 6.90 -2.69 3.25
CA PHE A 107 6.59 -3.84 2.41
C PHE A 107 5.78 -4.90 3.15
N TYR A 108 6.17 -5.24 4.39
CA TYR A 108 5.46 -6.26 5.18
C TYR A 108 4.08 -5.79 5.65
N ILE A 109 3.93 -4.52 6.05
CA ILE A 109 2.62 -3.98 6.41
C ILE A 109 1.69 -4.05 5.18
N ARG A 110 2.18 -3.61 4.02
CA ARG A 110 1.39 -3.64 2.78
C ARG A 110 1.04 -5.05 2.33
N LEU A 111 2.01 -5.98 2.41
CA LEU A 111 1.78 -7.39 2.10
C LEU A 111 0.72 -8.01 3.01
N PHE A 112 0.76 -7.70 4.31
CA PHE A 112 -0.24 -8.16 5.27
C PHE A 112 -1.64 -7.65 4.90
N LEU A 113 -1.78 -6.34 4.61
CA LEU A 113 -3.06 -5.75 4.18
C LEU A 113 -3.60 -6.43 2.91
N LEU A 114 -2.74 -6.70 1.93
CA LEU A 114 -3.12 -7.39 0.70
C LEU A 114 -3.60 -8.82 0.97
N ILE A 115 -2.89 -9.58 1.80
CA ILE A 115 -3.28 -10.95 2.17
C ILE A 115 -4.63 -10.94 2.88
N THR A 116 -4.84 -10.04 3.86
CA THR A 116 -6.11 -9.90 4.56
C THR A 116 -7.24 -9.52 3.60
N SER A 117 -7.00 -8.61 2.66
CA SER A 117 -7.97 -8.25 1.63
C SER A 117 -8.34 -9.44 0.73
N CYS A 118 -7.35 -10.24 0.31
CA CYS A 118 -7.60 -11.43 -0.48
C CYS A 118 -8.39 -12.49 0.31
N ALA A 119 -8.05 -12.70 1.58
CA ALA A 119 -8.77 -13.62 2.45
C ALA A 119 -10.23 -13.20 2.64
N PHE A 120 -10.50 -11.91 2.80
CA PHE A 120 -11.87 -11.37 2.90
C PHE A 120 -12.68 -11.62 1.63
N THR A 121 -12.07 -11.43 0.46
CA THR A 121 -12.71 -11.73 -0.83
C THR A 121 -13.01 -13.21 -1.01
N ILE A 122 -12.06 -14.09 -0.65
CA ILE A 122 -12.28 -15.54 -0.68
C ILE A 122 -13.42 -15.92 0.26
N TYR A 123 -13.47 -15.33 1.45
CA TYR A 123 -14.57 -15.54 2.40
C TYR A 123 -15.92 -15.13 1.79
N ARG A 124 -16.04 -13.92 1.24
CA ARG A 124 -17.27 -13.42 0.57
C ARG A 124 -17.71 -14.32 -0.58
N LEU A 125 -16.77 -14.77 -1.40
CA LEU A 125 -17.02 -15.75 -2.47
C LEU A 125 -17.54 -17.08 -1.90
N SER A 126 -16.96 -17.57 -0.80
CA SER A 126 -17.34 -18.85 -0.20
C SER A 126 -18.76 -18.87 0.39
N VAL A 127 -19.26 -17.72 0.84
CA VAL A 127 -20.62 -17.58 1.38
C VAL A 127 -21.64 -17.15 0.31
N MET A 128 -21.26 -17.14 -0.97
CA MET A 128 -22.08 -16.69 -2.11
C MET A 128 -22.60 -15.24 -1.98
N ASP A 129 -21.95 -14.44 -1.15
CA ASP A 129 -22.27 -13.03 -0.87
C ASP A 129 -21.29 -12.12 -1.61
N TYR A 130 -20.83 -12.54 -2.79
CA TYR A 130 -19.91 -11.75 -3.60
C TYR A 130 -20.71 -10.79 -4.47
N SER A 131 -20.66 -9.51 -4.10
CA SER A 131 -21.35 -8.46 -4.83
C SER A 131 -20.50 -7.97 -6.01
N PRO A 132 -21.11 -7.48 -7.10
CA PRO A 132 -20.38 -6.79 -8.16
C PRO A 132 -19.63 -5.54 -7.67
N TYR A 133 -20.04 -4.96 -6.54
CA TYR A 133 -19.27 -3.92 -5.86
C TYR A 133 -17.90 -4.42 -5.38
N ASP A 134 -17.82 -5.66 -4.85
CA ASP A 134 -16.55 -6.29 -4.46
C ASP A 134 -15.60 -6.45 -5.66
N ALA A 135 -16.16 -6.71 -6.86
CA ALA A 135 -15.38 -6.86 -8.08
C ALA A 135 -14.65 -5.59 -8.54
N LEU A 136 -15.18 -4.40 -8.19
CA LEU A 136 -14.53 -3.12 -8.51
C LEU A 136 -13.20 -2.93 -7.76
N PHE A 137 -12.97 -3.67 -6.67
CA PHE A 137 -11.73 -3.61 -5.88
C PHE A 137 -10.66 -4.61 -6.33
N GLU A 138 -10.99 -5.58 -7.20
CA GLU A 138 -9.99 -6.54 -7.71
C GLU A 138 -8.84 -5.87 -8.49
N PRO A 139 -9.09 -4.90 -9.40
CA PRO A 139 -8.02 -4.15 -10.07
C PRO A 139 -7.05 -3.47 -9.10
N VAL A 140 -7.56 -2.98 -7.96
CA VAL A 140 -6.74 -2.35 -6.92
C VAL A 140 -5.76 -3.36 -6.33
N LYS A 141 -6.18 -4.60 -6.09
CA LYS A 141 -5.29 -5.66 -5.58
C LYS A 141 -4.19 -6.02 -6.55
N PHE A 142 -4.50 -6.09 -7.86
CA PHE A 142 -3.48 -6.30 -8.88
C PHE A 142 -2.45 -5.16 -8.89
N TYR A 143 -2.92 -3.91 -8.78
CA TYR A 143 -2.05 -2.76 -8.62
C TYR A 143 -1.15 -2.87 -7.37
N ARG A 144 -1.69 -3.30 -6.22
CA ARG A 144 -0.90 -3.55 -4.99
C ARG A 144 0.21 -4.57 -5.18
N ILE A 145 -0.04 -5.64 -5.96
CA ILE A 145 0.99 -6.64 -6.26
C ILE A 145 2.13 -6.03 -7.07
N ILE A 146 1.80 -5.23 -8.09
CA ILE A 146 2.80 -4.53 -8.93
C ILE A 146 3.64 -3.60 -8.05
N GLU A 147 2.99 -2.81 -7.21
CA GLU A 147 3.65 -1.92 -6.24
C GLU A 147 4.66 -2.67 -5.34
N LEU A 148 4.27 -3.81 -4.76
CA LEU A 148 5.17 -4.64 -3.96
C LEU A 148 6.39 -5.12 -4.76
N ILE A 149 6.21 -5.49 -6.03
CA ILE A 149 7.31 -5.90 -6.91
C ILE A 149 8.31 -4.75 -7.13
N PHE A 150 7.81 -3.52 -7.34
CA PHE A 150 8.66 -2.33 -7.47
C PHE A 150 9.46 -2.06 -6.19
N VAL A 151 8.81 -2.03 -5.03
CA VAL A 151 9.49 -1.78 -3.75
C VAL A 151 10.51 -2.87 -3.43
N ARG A 152 10.18 -4.14 -3.70
CA ARG A 152 11.13 -5.26 -3.55
C ARG A 152 12.36 -5.08 -4.44
N SER A 153 12.17 -4.64 -5.67
CA SER A 153 13.28 -4.41 -6.61
C SER A 153 14.21 -3.30 -6.11
N PHE A 154 13.64 -2.21 -5.60
CA PHE A 154 14.41 -1.15 -4.96
C PHE A 154 15.18 -1.64 -3.73
N MET A 155 14.54 -2.43 -2.85
CA MET A 155 15.21 -3.02 -1.68
C MET A 155 16.41 -3.90 -2.06
N VAL A 156 16.33 -4.65 -3.16
CA VAL A 156 17.45 -5.45 -3.68
C VAL A 156 18.60 -4.56 -4.14
N GLU A 157 18.30 -3.43 -4.80
CA GLU A 157 19.30 -2.44 -5.18
C GLU A 157 20.00 -1.85 -3.94
N LEU A 158 19.24 -1.40 -2.94
CA LEU A 158 19.80 -0.87 -1.69
C LEU A 158 20.77 -1.87 -1.02
N LYS A 159 20.39 -3.15 -1.00
CA LYS A 159 21.22 -4.22 -0.44
C LYS A 159 22.50 -4.45 -1.25
N ARG A 160 22.45 -4.26 -2.57
CA ARG A 160 23.63 -4.37 -3.45
C ARG A 160 24.57 -3.19 -3.21
N ASP A 161 24.04 -1.98 -3.14
CA ASP A 161 24.81 -0.76 -2.92
C ASP A 161 25.53 -0.80 -1.57
N ALA A 162 24.85 -1.24 -0.51
CA ALA A 162 25.44 -1.43 0.82
C ALA A 162 26.61 -2.44 0.81
N LYS A 163 26.49 -3.56 0.09
CA LYS A 163 27.56 -4.56 -0.06
C LYS A 163 28.73 -4.06 -0.91
N GLY A 164 28.46 -3.23 -1.91
CA GLY A 164 29.50 -2.59 -2.73
C GLY A 164 30.33 -1.64 -1.89
N LEU A 165 29.67 -0.76 -1.13
CA LEU A 165 30.31 0.19 -0.24
C LEU A 165 31.15 -0.50 0.85
N SER A 166 30.64 -1.56 1.48
CA SER A 166 31.41 -2.30 2.49
C SER A 166 32.69 -2.91 1.93
N LYS A 167 32.66 -3.42 0.69
CA LYS A 167 33.86 -3.96 0.04
C LYS A 167 34.88 -2.88 -0.27
N GLN A 168 34.43 -1.70 -0.72
CA GLN A 168 35.31 -0.58 -1.00
C GLN A 168 35.98 -0.06 0.27
N ILE A 169 35.23 0.12 1.36
CA ILE A 169 35.79 0.54 2.66
C ILE A 169 36.85 -0.44 3.15
N ILE A 170 36.59 -1.75 3.08
CA ILE A 170 37.57 -2.77 3.49
C ILE A 170 38.84 -2.68 2.64
N HIS A 171 38.70 -2.51 1.32
CA HIS A 171 39.83 -2.36 0.41
C HIS A 171 40.66 -1.11 0.73
N ASP A 172 40.02 0.03 1.00
CA ASP A 172 40.69 1.29 1.32
C ASP A 172 41.41 1.23 2.68
N ILE A 173 40.82 0.57 3.67
CA ILE A 173 41.46 0.31 4.97
C ILE A 173 42.70 -0.56 4.78
N LEU A 174 42.60 -1.65 4.01
CA LEU A 174 43.73 -2.55 3.76
C LEU A 174 44.87 -1.81 3.05
N HIS A 175 44.58 -1.02 2.02
CA HIS A 175 45.59 -0.27 1.28
C HIS A 175 46.26 0.81 2.16
N THR A 176 45.48 1.51 2.98
CA THR A 176 46.02 2.49 3.94
C THR A 176 46.91 1.83 4.99
N SER A 177 46.51 0.67 5.50
CA SER A 177 47.28 -0.10 6.49
C SER A 177 48.63 -0.56 5.93
N VAL A 178 48.66 -1.05 4.68
CA VAL A 178 49.89 -1.48 4.02
C VAL A 178 50.86 -0.33 3.81
N ASN A 179 50.36 0.85 3.41
CA ASN A 179 51.20 2.03 3.20
C ASN A 179 51.82 2.56 4.50
N LEU A 180 51.07 2.52 5.61
CA LEU A 180 51.58 2.91 6.93
C LEU A 180 52.73 1.99 7.37
N VAL A 181 52.57 0.68 7.21
CA VAL A 181 53.63 -0.30 7.54
C VAL A 181 54.88 -0.08 6.68
N HIS A 182 54.74 0.24 5.40
CA HIS A 182 55.90 0.55 4.55
C HIS A 182 56.63 1.83 4.95
N SER A 183 55.92 2.84 5.46
CA SER A 183 56.54 4.09 5.93
C SER A 183 57.32 3.97 7.24
N GLU A 184 57.02 2.95 8.07
CA GLU A 184 57.76 2.71 9.32
C GLU A 184 59.05 1.88 9.10
N ILE A 185 59.18 1.22 7.95
CA ILE A 185 60.33 0.35 7.63
C ILE A 185 61.40 1.12 6.81
N SER A 186 61.04 2.25 6.21
CA SER A 186 61.93 3.14 5.44
C SER A 186 62.53 4.25 6.30
#